data_AF-A0A318HL08-F1
#
_entry.id   AF-A0A318HL08-F1
#
_cell.length_a   1.000
_cell.length_b   1.000
_cell.length_c   1.000
_cell.angle_alpha   90.00
_cell.angle_beta   90.00
_cell.angle_gamma   90.00
#
_symmetry.space_group_name_H-M   'P 1'
#
loop_
_entity.id
_entity.type
_entity.pdbx_description
1 polymer ?
#
loop_
_entity_poly.entity_id
_entity_poly.type
_entity_poly.pdbx_seq_one_letter_code
_entity_poly.pdbx_strand_id
1 'polypeptide(L)'
;MVAQEVNGTIPVRQPGRTYQVRTYGCQMNVHDSERLAGLLEAAGYQRAADGADADVVVFNTCAVRENADNKLYGNLSHLAPRKQADPDMQIAVGGCLAQKDRDTVLRKAPWVDVVFGTHNIGSLPTLLDRARHNRQAQVEIVEALEEFPSALPASRESAYAAWVSISVGCNNTCTFCIVPALRGKEVDRTPGDVLAEVQSLVDQGVLEVTLLGQNVNAYGVSFADADEPRDRGAFAKLLRACGRVDGLERVRFTSPHPAEFTDDVIDAMADTPNVCPTLHMPLQSGSDRILRAMRRSYRSERYLGIIEKVRAAIPHAAITTDLIVGFPGETEEDFQATLDVVAQARFSSAYTFQYSKRPGTPAAELDGQLSKAVVQERYQRLIDLQERISLEGNTAQIGRTVELLVATGEGRKDATTARMSGRARDGRLVHFDPAGLAVRAGDIVTTTVTEAAPHHLIADGGPHTHRRTRAGDAHAAGEKPRTGVGLGMPGIGIPAQQPASSGCAR
;
A
#
# COMPACT_ATOMS: atom_id res chain seq x y z
N MET A 1 -57.30 1.07 42.43
CA MET A 1 -56.58 0.20 41.49
C MET A 1 -55.58 1.05 40.75
N VAL A 2 -54.31 0.70 40.89
CA VAL A 2 -53.14 1.47 40.50
C VAL A 2 -53.00 1.44 38.98
N ALA A 3 -52.91 2.61 38.34
CA ALA A 3 -52.53 2.74 36.95
C ALA A 3 -51.00 2.57 36.86
N GLN A 4 -50.54 1.52 36.18
CA GLN A 4 -49.14 1.33 35.81
C GLN A 4 -48.91 1.89 34.42
N GLU A 5 -48.19 3.00 34.34
CA GLU A 5 -47.55 3.49 33.12
C GLU A 5 -46.40 2.54 32.76
N VAL A 6 -46.49 1.91 31.60
CA VAL A 6 -45.40 1.13 31.02
C VAL A 6 -44.54 2.09 30.20
N ASN A 7 -43.51 2.66 30.84
CA ASN A 7 -42.45 3.38 30.13
C ASN A 7 -41.63 2.37 29.31
N GLY A 8 -41.95 2.27 28.02
CA GLY A 8 -41.13 1.56 27.04
C GLY A 8 -39.86 2.35 26.77
N THR A 9 -38.82 2.09 27.56
CA THR A 9 -37.46 2.55 27.27
C THR A 9 -37.01 1.92 25.96
N ILE A 10 -36.97 2.72 24.88
CA ILE A 10 -36.29 2.35 23.64
C ILE A 10 -34.84 1.99 24.02
N PRO A 11 -34.31 0.81 23.67
CA PRO A 11 -32.94 0.47 23.99
C PRO A 11 -32.03 1.48 23.27
N VAL A 12 -31.36 2.32 24.07
CA VAL A 12 -30.27 3.17 23.60
C VAL A 12 -29.23 2.24 22.98
N ARG A 13 -29.05 2.35 21.66
CA ARG A 13 -28.01 1.63 20.90
C ARG A 13 -26.69 1.89 21.64
N GLN A 14 -26.04 0.84 22.16
CA GLN A 14 -24.73 1.01 22.80
C GLN A 14 -23.81 1.75 21.81
N PRO A 15 -23.07 2.79 22.24
CA PRO A 15 -22.12 3.45 21.37
C PRO A 15 -21.15 2.40 20.83
N GLY A 16 -20.99 2.34 19.51
CA GLY A 16 -20.15 1.34 18.86
C GLY A 16 -18.71 1.45 19.37
N ARG A 17 -18.07 0.31 19.66
CA ARG A 17 -16.68 0.28 20.14
C ARG A 17 -15.75 0.93 19.12
N THR A 18 -14.76 1.63 19.62
CA THR A 18 -13.80 2.37 18.79
C THR A 18 -12.61 1.51 18.38
N TYR A 19 -12.08 1.73 17.18
CA TYR A 19 -10.90 1.03 16.68
C TYR A 19 -9.81 1.98 16.18
N GLN A 20 -8.55 1.52 16.23
CA GLN A 20 -7.41 2.14 15.59
C GLN A 20 -6.54 1.07 14.92
N VAL A 21 -6.25 1.25 13.62
CA VAL A 21 -5.28 0.41 12.90
C VAL A 21 -3.93 1.13 12.83
N ARG A 22 -2.88 0.50 13.34
CA ARG A 22 -1.50 0.97 13.28
C ARG A 22 -0.74 0.14 12.25
N THR A 23 -0.47 0.75 11.12
CA THR A 23 0.22 0.12 10.00
C THR A 23 1.73 0.31 10.10
N TYR A 24 2.48 -0.79 10.10
CA TYR A 24 3.93 -0.78 10.06
C TYR A 24 4.42 -1.67 8.94
N GLY A 25 4.95 -1.10 7.86
CA GLY A 25 5.42 -1.96 6.80
C GLY A 25 5.55 -1.34 5.44
N CYS A 26 5.12 -2.15 4.47
CA CYS A 26 5.10 -1.80 3.07
C CYS A 26 3.71 -1.37 2.62
N GLN A 27 3.68 -1.02 1.36
CA GLN A 27 2.52 -0.62 0.59
C GLN A 27 1.38 -1.68 0.60
N MET A 28 1.72 -2.98 0.64
CA MET A 28 0.71 -4.03 0.86
C MET A 28 0.09 -4.00 2.25
N ASN A 29 0.84 -3.63 3.30
CA ASN A 29 0.27 -3.49 4.65
C ASN A 29 -0.68 -2.29 4.73
N VAL A 30 -0.42 -1.20 4.00
CA VAL A 30 -1.36 -0.05 3.93
C VAL A 30 -2.70 -0.52 3.36
N HIS A 31 -2.65 -1.22 2.24
CA HIS A 31 -3.83 -1.79 1.59
C HIS A 31 -4.56 -2.84 2.46
N ASP A 32 -3.83 -3.73 3.12
CA ASP A 32 -4.41 -4.69 4.08
C ASP A 32 -5.08 -3.96 5.25
N SER A 33 -4.57 -2.80 5.68
CA SER A 33 -5.17 -1.98 6.74
C SER A 33 -6.48 -1.31 6.33
N GLU A 34 -6.65 -0.93 5.06
CA GLU A 34 -7.94 -0.42 4.54
C GLU A 34 -9.03 -1.49 4.65
N ARG A 35 -8.68 -2.76 4.42
CA ARG A 35 -9.59 -3.90 4.57
C ARG A 35 -9.88 -4.23 6.02
N LEU A 36 -8.87 -4.19 6.89
CA LEU A 36 -9.06 -4.32 8.32
C LEU A 36 -10.04 -3.27 8.86
N ALA A 37 -9.91 -2.02 8.41
CA ALA A 37 -10.83 -0.95 8.75
C ALA A 37 -12.25 -1.24 8.23
N GLY A 38 -12.40 -1.65 6.96
CA GLY A 38 -13.69 -2.00 6.37
C GLY A 38 -14.40 -3.15 7.09
N LEU A 39 -13.67 -4.21 7.47
CA LEU A 39 -14.19 -5.33 8.24
C LEU A 39 -14.69 -4.92 9.63
N LEU A 40 -13.92 -4.08 10.33
CA LEU A 40 -14.30 -3.57 11.64
C LEU A 40 -15.54 -2.67 11.55
N GLU A 41 -15.61 -1.79 10.55
CA GLU A 41 -16.78 -0.95 10.31
C GLU A 41 -18.03 -1.78 9.96
N ALA A 42 -17.89 -2.81 9.12
CA ALA A 42 -18.97 -3.75 8.80
C ALA A 42 -19.45 -4.52 10.03
N ALA A 43 -18.55 -4.80 10.98
CA ALA A 43 -18.86 -5.41 12.28
C ALA A 43 -19.41 -4.41 13.32
N GLY A 44 -19.60 -3.14 12.96
CA GLY A 44 -20.23 -2.12 13.82
C GLY A 44 -19.25 -1.33 14.71
N TYR A 45 -17.94 -1.50 14.52
CA TYR A 45 -16.94 -0.65 15.17
C TYR A 45 -16.86 0.72 14.50
N GLN A 46 -16.41 1.72 15.24
CA GLN A 46 -16.22 3.09 14.76
C GLN A 46 -14.75 3.46 14.86
N ARG A 47 -14.22 4.27 13.93
CA ARG A 47 -12.83 4.72 14.04
C ARG A 47 -12.69 5.67 15.24
N ALA A 48 -11.67 5.47 16.06
CA ALA A 48 -11.33 6.41 17.13
C ALA A 48 -10.91 7.77 16.56
N ALA A 49 -11.26 8.86 17.26
CA ALA A 49 -10.80 10.20 16.91
C ALA A 49 -9.26 10.32 17.04
N ASP A 50 -8.67 11.24 16.30
CA ASP A 50 -7.22 11.45 16.34
C ASP A 50 -6.74 11.82 17.75
N GLY A 51 -5.70 11.13 18.21
CA GLY A 51 -5.17 11.27 19.57
C GLY A 51 -6.04 10.65 20.68
N ALA A 52 -7.22 10.13 20.35
CA ALA A 52 -8.08 9.44 21.29
C ALA A 52 -7.68 7.98 21.47
N ASP A 53 -8.04 7.48 22.63
CA ASP A 53 -7.77 6.12 23.07
C ASP A 53 -8.83 5.16 22.49
N ALA A 54 -8.42 4.21 21.65
CA ALA A 54 -9.34 3.25 21.01
C ALA A 54 -9.63 2.01 21.88
N ASP A 55 -10.83 1.45 21.80
CA ASP A 55 -11.21 0.19 22.47
C ASP A 55 -10.53 -1.03 21.84
N VAL A 56 -10.22 -0.97 20.54
CA VAL A 56 -9.48 -2.00 19.80
C VAL A 56 -8.30 -1.37 19.08
N VAL A 57 -7.09 -1.88 19.34
CA VAL A 57 -5.89 -1.48 18.60
C VAL A 57 -5.38 -2.64 17.78
N VAL A 58 -5.32 -2.47 16.45
CA VAL A 58 -4.85 -3.48 15.50
C VAL A 58 -3.48 -3.08 14.96
N PHE A 59 -2.47 -3.90 15.17
CA PHE A 59 -1.14 -3.74 14.58
C PHE A 59 -1.06 -4.55 13.29
N ASN A 60 -1.04 -3.90 12.13
CA ASN A 60 -0.77 -4.58 10.86
C ASN A 60 0.71 -4.41 10.49
N THR A 61 1.46 -5.51 10.55
CA THR A 61 2.93 -5.46 10.58
C THR A 61 3.60 -6.19 9.43
N CYS A 62 4.80 -5.72 9.08
CA CYS A 62 5.66 -6.31 8.06
C CYS A 62 6.77 -7.13 8.70
N ALA A 63 7.20 -8.22 8.04
CA ALA A 63 8.37 -9.02 8.43
C ALA A 63 9.61 -8.70 7.56
N VAL A 64 9.50 -7.72 6.66
CA VAL A 64 10.52 -7.43 5.64
C VAL A 64 11.41 -6.26 6.07
N ARG A 65 10.92 -5.25 6.79
CA ARG A 65 11.77 -4.11 7.15
C ARG A 65 12.63 -4.41 8.38
N GLU A 66 13.88 -3.95 8.37
CA GLU A 66 14.74 -4.00 9.55
C GLU A 66 14.08 -3.24 10.72
N ASN A 67 14.24 -3.76 11.93
CA ASN A 67 13.63 -3.23 13.15
C ASN A 67 12.09 -3.25 13.19
N ALA A 68 11.41 -3.95 12.26
CA ALA A 68 9.96 -4.12 12.33
C ALA A 68 9.55 -4.84 13.63
N ASP A 69 10.27 -5.90 14.00
CA ASP A 69 10.07 -6.65 15.24
C ASP A 69 10.23 -5.74 16.46
N ASN A 70 11.35 -5.03 16.56
CA ASN A 70 11.64 -4.10 17.67
C ASN A 70 10.58 -3.01 17.78
N LYS A 71 10.15 -2.44 16.66
CA LYS A 71 9.08 -1.42 16.63
C LYS A 71 7.76 -2.00 17.11
N LEU A 72 7.36 -3.19 16.65
CA LEU A 72 6.11 -3.83 17.11
C LEU A 72 6.16 -4.04 18.63
N TYR A 73 7.16 -4.76 19.13
CA TYR A 73 7.22 -5.10 20.55
C TYR A 73 7.38 -3.87 21.45
N GLY A 74 8.13 -2.86 21.01
CA GLY A 74 8.20 -1.57 21.70
C GLY A 74 6.82 -0.90 21.81
N ASN A 75 6.05 -0.83 20.71
CA ASN A 75 4.72 -0.24 20.73
C ASN A 75 3.71 -1.06 21.52
N LEU A 76 3.79 -2.39 21.50
CA LEU A 76 2.94 -3.27 22.31
C LEU A 76 3.17 -3.04 23.80
N SER A 77 4.42 -2.87 24.23
CA SER A 77 4.77 -2.58 25.63
C SER A 77 4.18 -1.25 26.13
N HIS A 78 4.06 -0.24 25.26
CA HIS A 78 3.45 1.04 25.62
C HIS A 78 1.93 0.93 25.88
N LEU A 79 1.26 -0.10 25.34
CA LEU A 79 -0.17 -0.33 25.57
C LEU A 79 -0.45 -1.20 26.80
N ALA A 80 0.56 -1.86 27.37
CA ALA A 80 0.39 -2.75 28.52
C ALA A 80 -0.22 -2.05 29.75
N PRO A 81 0.22 -0.84 30.16
CA PRO A 81 -0.41 -0.14 31.30
C PRO A 81 -1.89 0.17 31.05
N ARG A 82 -2.24 0.51 29.81
CA ARG A 82 -3.62 0.81 29.45
C ARG A 82 -4.50 -0.44 29.48
N LYS A 83 -4.04 -1.55 28.89
CA LYS A 83 -4.73 -2.85 28.93
C LYS A 83 -4.90 -3.39 30.36
N GLN A 84 -3.99 -3.04 31.27
CA GLN A 84 -4.13 -3.35 32.71
C GLN A 84 -5.21 -2.50 33.39
N ALA A 85 -5.29 -1.21 33.04
CA ALA A 85 -6.32 -0.30 33.57
C ALA A 85 -7.71 -0.57 33.00
N ASP A 86 -7.79 -1.01 31.74
CA ASP A 86 -9.00 -1.38 31.02
C ASP A 86 -8.85 -2.79 30.40
N PRO A 87 -9.30 -3.84 31.12
CA PRO A 87 -9.25 -5.22 30.62
C PRO A 87 -10.17 -5.48 29.42
N ASP A 88 -11.12 -4.59 29.14
CA ASP A 88 -12.04 -4.71 28.00
C ASP A 88 -11.39 -4.22 26.70
N MET A 89 -10.41 -3.30 26.76
CA MET A 89 -9.57 -2.95 25.61
C MET A 89 -9.02 -4.20 24.93
N GLN A 90 -9.03 -4.28 23.59
CA GLN A 90 -8.46 -5.41 22.85
C GLN A 90 -7.27 -5.00 21.99
N ILE A 91 -6.27 -5.88 21.90
CA ILE A 91 -5.09 -5.70 21.05
C ILE A 91 -5.01 -6.86 20.08
N ALA A 92 -4.98 -6.55 18.79
CA ALA A 92 -4.80 -7.52 17.71
C ALA A 92 -3.48 -7.26 16.98
N VAL A 93 -2.78 -8.33 16.59
CA VAL A 93 -1.53 -8.27 15.82
C VAL A 93 -1.67 -9.14 14.58
N GLY A 94 -1.48 -8.52 13.42
CA GLY A 94 -1.59 -9.18 12.12
C GLY A 94 -0.48 -8.80 11.14
N GLY A 95 -0.60 -9.33 9.93
CA GLY A 95 0.34 -9.09 8.83
C GLY A 95 1.51 -10.09 8.80
N CYS A 96 2.49 -9.83 7.94
CA CYS A 96 3.57 -10.77 7.63
C CYS A 96 4.39 -11.17 8.86
N LEU A 97 4.57 -10.27 9.84
CA LEU A 97 5.31 -10.61 11.06
C LEU A 97 4.51 -11.56 11.95
N ALA A 98 3.20 -11.36 12.10
CA ALA A 98 2.34 -12.29 12.82
C ALA A 98 2.33 -13.69 12.17
N GLN A 99 2.28 -13.76 10.84
CA GLN A 99 2.38 -15.01 10.07
C GLN A 99 3.69 -15.78 10.37
N LYS A 100 4.79 -15.06 10.57
CA LYS A 100 6.12 -15.60 10.87
C LYS A 100 6.25 -16.00 12.36
N ASP A 101 5.95 -15.06 13.26
CA ASP A 101 6.25 -15.20 14.69
C ASP A 101 5.20 -16.04 15.43
N ARG A 102 3.94 -16.07 14.95
CA ARG A 102 2.83 -16.88 15.47
C ARG A 102 2.73 -16.76 17.01
N ASP A 103 2.86 -17.86 17.74
CA ASP A 103 2.81 -17.92 19.21
C ASP A 103 3.92 -17.12 19.91
N THR A 104 5.01 -16.78 19.21
CA THR A 104 6.08 -15.94 19.77
C THR A 104 5.56 -14.57 20.17
N VAL A 105 4.56 -14.05 19.45
CA VAL A 105 3.92 -12.77 19.78
C VAL A 105 3.31 -12.85 21.18
N LEU A 106 2.53 -13.90 21.48
CA LEU A 106 1.92 -14.08 22.81
C LEU A 106 2.96 -14.35 23.90
N ARG A 107 4.04 -15.10 23.59
CA ARG A 107 5.13 -15.32 24.57
C ARG A 107 5.81 -14.03 24.99
N LYS A 108 5.98 -13.08 24.05
CA LYS A 108 6.66 -11.79 24.31
C LYS A 108 5.71 -10.70 24.80
N ALA A 109 4.45 -10.73 24.39
CA ALA A 109 3.41 -9.79 24.76
C ALA A 109 2.12 -10.55 25.16
N PRO A 110 2.06 -11.10 26.39
CA PRO A 110 0.92 -11.92 26.84
C PRO A 110 -0.42 -11.20 26.93
N TRP A 111 -0.41 -9.86 26.86
CA TRP A 111 -1.60 -9.00 26.89
C TRP A 111 -2.25 -8.79 25.51
N VAL A 112 -1.74 -9.44 24.45
CA VAL A 112 -2.35 -9.45 23.12
C VAL A 112 -3.52 -10.43 23.09
N ASP A 113 -4.66 -10.01 22.54
CA ASP A 113 -5.90 -10.79 22.50
C ASP A 113 -6.06 -11.60 21.21
N VAL A 114 -5.55 -11.09 20.08
CA VAL A 114 -5.69 -11.74 18.78
C VAL A 114 -4.39 -11.70 18.00
N VAL A 115 -3.98 -12.85 17.44
CA VAL A 115 -2.89 -12.95 16.46
C VAL A 115 -3.44 -13.62 15.20
N PHE A 116 -3.32 -12.95 14.05
CA PHE A 116 -3.82 -13.43 12.77
C PHE A 116 -2.82 -13.27 11.64
N GLY A 117 -2.95 -14.09 10.60
CA GLY A 117 -2.03 -14.17 9.48
C GLY A 117 -2.34 -13.21 8.34
N THR A 118 -1.56 -13.30 7.26
CA THR A 118 -1.83 -12.56 6.02
C THR A 118 -2.92 -13.19 5.16
N HIS A 119 -3.27 -14.46 5.41
CA HIS A 119 -4.23 -15.22 4.62
C HIS A 119 -5.65 -15.24 5.21
N ASN A 120 -5.83 -14.84 6.48
CA ASN A 120 -7.11 -14.88 7.17
C ASN A 120 -7.48 -13.53 7.82
N ILE A 121 -7.20 -12.43 7.10
CA ILE A 121 -7.57 -11.07 7.52
C ILE A 121 -9.08 -10.96 7.81
N GLY A 122 -9.91 -11.67 7.02
CA GLY A 122 -11.36 -11.73 7.20
C GLY A 122 -11.82 -12.30 8.55
N SER A 123 -11.00 -13.12 9.22
CA SER A 123 -11.34 -13.73 10.52
C SER A 123 -11.29 -12.73 11.68
N LEU A 124 -10.69 -11.54 11.51
CA LEU A 124 -10.41 -10.62 12.63
C LEU A 124 -11.65 -10.28 13.49
N PRO A 125 -12.82 -9.89 12.93
CA PRO A 125 -13.99 -9.58 13.77
C PRO A 125 -14.42 -10.77 14.63
N THR A 126 -14.49 -11.97 14.04
CA THR A 126 -14.84 -13.21 14.74
C THR A 126 -13.82 -13.55 15.83
N LEU A 127 -12.53 -13.36 15.57
CA LEU A 127 -11.46 -13.60 16.55
C LEU A 127 -11.53 -12.62 17.72
N LEU A 128 -11.83 -11.34 17.46
CA LEU A 128 -12.02 -10.32 18.50
C LEU A 128 -13.23 -10.66 19.39
N ASP A 129 -14.34 -11.07 18.80
CA ASP A 129 -15.54 -11.47 19.54
C ASP A 129 -15.29 -12.71 20.39
N ARG A 130 -14.65 -13.73 19.81
CA ARG A 130 -14.27 -14.96 20.54
C ARG A 130 -13.30 -14.66 21.68
N ALA A 131 -12.27 -13.83 21.45
CA ALA A 131 -11.30 -13.45 22.49
C ALA A 131 -11.99 -12.73 23.66
N ARG A 132 -12.91 -11.81 23.35
CA ARG A 132 -13.68 -11.06 24.34
C ARG A 132 -14.62 -11.95 25.14
N HIS A 133 -15.37 -12.82 24.45
CA HIS A 133 -16.33 -13.73 25.08
C HIS A 133 -15.63 -14.75 25.99
N ASN A 134 -14.57 -15.39 25.50
CA ASN A 134 -13.88 -16.46 26.21
C ASN A 134 -12.83 -15.95 27.21
N ARG A 135 -12.51 -14.65 27.19
CA ARG A 135 -11.39 -14.04 27.93
C ARG A 135 -10.07 -14.80 27.72
N GLN A 136 -9.85 -15.23 26.48
CA GLN A 136 -8.69 -16.03 26.08
C GLN A 136 -8.14 -15.54 24.74
N ALA A 137 -6.83 -15.39 24.66
CA ALA A 137 -6.16 -15.00 23.42
C ALA A 137 -6.45 -16.00 22.29
N GLN A 138 -6.70 -15.49 21.09
CA GLN A 138 -6.97 -16.27 19.89
C GLN A 138 -5.79 -16.16 18.93
N VAL A 139 -5.22 -17.30 18.55
CA VAL A 139 -4.17 -17.38 17.52
C VAL A 139 -4.70 -18.23 16.39
N GLU A 140 -4.84 -17.62 15.22
CA GLU A 140 -5.29 -18.32 14.02
C GLU A 140 -4.42 -17.90 12.83
N ILE A 141 -3.62 -18.84 12.34
CA ILE A 141 -2.69 -18.61 11.23
C ILE A 141 -2.99 -19.64 10.15
N VAL A 142 -3.58 -19.19 9.04
CA VAL A 142 -3.88 -20.05 7.89
C VAL A 142 -2.68 -20.08 6.95
N GLU A 143 -2.35 -21.26 6.44
CA GLU A 143 -1.15 -21.48 5.63
C GLU A 143 -1.33 -21.13 4.15
N ALA A 144 -2.56 -21.15 3.65
CA ALA A 144 -2.93 -20.83 2.27
C ALA A 144 -4.04 -19.79 2.21
N LEU A 145 -4.11 -19.07 1.09
CA LEU A 145 -5.17 -18.11 0.83
C LEU A 145 -6.47 -18.86 0.48
N GLU A 146 -7.53 -18.66 1.27
CA GLU A 146 -8.85 -19.26 1.00
C GLU A 146 -9.69 -18.35 0.08
N GLU A 147 -9.62 -17.04 0.31
CA GLU A 147 -10.35 -16.03 -0.47
C GLU A 147 -9.44 -14.83 -0.75
N PHE A 148 -9.57 -14.21 -1.93
CA PHE A 148 -8.84 -12.98 -2.18
C PHE A 148 -9.28 -11.90 -1.21
N PRO A 149 -8.34 -11.18 -0.58
CA PRO A 149 -8.74 -10.17 0.38
C PRO A 149 -9.46 -8.97 -0.29
N SER A 150 -9.52 -8.90 -1.63
CA SER A 150 -10.34 -7.92 -2.37
C SER A 150 -11.85 -8.18 -2.28
N ALA A 151 -12.28 -9.38 -1.93
CA ALA A 151 -13.68 -9.66 -1.65
C ALA A 151 -14.14 -9.04 -0.31
N LEU A 152 -13.18 -8.68 0.56
CA LEU A 152 -13.46 -8.11 1.87
C LEU A 152 -13.83 -6.62 1.74
N PRO A 153 -14.73 -6.11 2.60
CA PRO A 153 -15.00 -4.69 2.71
C PRO A 153 -13.71 -3.89 2.97
N ALA A 154 -13.52 -2.78 2.26
CA ALA A 154 -12.40 -1.86 2.50
C ALA A 154 -12.90 -0.42 2.70
N SER A 155 -12.30 0.26 3.67
CA SER A 155 -12.48 1.70 3.94
C SER A 155 -11.17 2.39 3.55
N ARG A 156 -11.17 3.13 2.43
CA ARG A 156 -9.95 3.71 1.87
C ARG A 156 -9.44 4.88 2.71
N GLU A 157 -8.12 5.05 2.81
CA GLU A 157 -7.57 6.17 3.58
C GLU A 157 -7.63 7.51 2.81
N SER A 158 -7.60 7.45 1.47
CA SER A 158 -7.68 8.61 0.57
C SER A 158 -8.99 8.63 -0.23
N ALA A 159 -9.53 9.83 -0.44
CA ALA A 159 -10.69 10.06 -1.30
C ALA A 159 -10.36 10.10 -2.80
N TYR A 160 -9.09 10.33 -3.16
CA TYR A 160 -8.66 10.57 -4.54
C TYR A 160 -7.75 9.49 -5.12
N ALA A 161 -7.14 8.65 -4.27
CA ALA A 161 -6.22 7.61 -4.69
C ALA A 161 -6.57 6.27 -4.02
N ALA A 162 -6.48 5.18 -4.78
CA ALA A 162 -6.79 3.84 -4.30
C ALA A 162 -5.76 2.79 -4.74
N TRP A 163 -5.73 1.74 -3.94
CA TRP A 163 -4.80 0.63 -3.99
C TRP A 163 -5.56 -0.61 -4.45
N VAL A 164 -5.21 -1.18 -5.61
CA VAL A 164 -5.91 -2.34 -6.19
C VAL A 164 -4.93 -3.48 -6.38
N SER A 165 -5.04 -4.51 -5.54
CA SER A 165 -4.22 -5.72 -5.67
C SER A 165 -4.73 -6.58 -6.82
N ILE A 166 -3.88 -6.83 -7.82
CA ILE A 166 -4.19 -7.67 -8.99
C ILE A 166 -3.72 -9.12 -8.77
N SER A 167 -2.75 -9.32 -7.89
CA SER A 167 -2.23 -10.62 -7.51
C SER A 167 -1.75 -10.65 -6.05
N VAL A 168 -1.63 -11.85 -5.50
CA VAL A 168 -1.08 -12.12 -4.17
C VAL A 168 -0.06 -13.25 -4.28
N GLY A 169 1.03 -13.16 -3.54
CA GLY A 169 2.08 -14.17 -3.50
C GLY A 169 3.14 -13.94 -4.57
N CYS A 170 4.18 -14.78 -4.59
CA CYS A 170 5.30 -14.61 -5.52
C CYS A 170 5.98 -15.95 -5.81
N ASN A 171 6.21 -16.25 -7.09
CA ASN A 171 6.90 -17.48 -7.51
C ASN A 171 8.43 -17.36 -7.60
N ASN A 172 8.98 -16.16 -7.35
CA ASN A 172 10.42 -15.94 -7.40
C ASN A 172 11.14 -16.57 -6.19
N THR A 173 12.35 -17.08 -6.43
CA THR A 173 13.17 -17.78 -5.42
C THR A 173 14.36 -16.95 -4.91
N CYS A 174 14.17 -15.63 -4.83
CA CYS A 174 15.21 -14.69 -4.40
C CYS A 174 15.74 -15.05 -3.01
N THR A 175 17.06 -15.19 -2.86
CA THR A 175 17.67 -15.74 -1.63
C THR A 175 17.45 -14.88 -0.38
N PHE A 176 17.22 -13.58 -0.55
CA PHE A 176 16.97 -12.64 0.55
C PHE A 176 15.48 -12.45 0.87
N CYS A 177 14.57 -12.97 0.04
CA CYS A 177 13.15 -12.64 0.12
C CYS A 177 12.37 -13.70 0.92
N ILE A 178 11.70 -13.27 1.99
CA ILE A 178 10.85 -14.14 2.82
C ILE A 178 9.40 -14.22 2.31
N VAL A 179 9.04 -13.37 1.34
CA VAL A 179 7.65 -13.20 0.87
C VAL A 179 6.98 -14.51 0.42
N PRO A 180 7.62 -15.39 -0.38
CA PRO A 180 6.97 -16.65 -0.79
C PRO A 180 6.54 -17.54 0.39
N ALA A 181 7.29 -17.50 1.50
CA ALA A 181 6.96 -18.27 2.70
C ALA A 181 5.79 -17.65 3.51
N LEU A 182 5.59 -16.33 3.41
CA LEU A 182 4.58 -15.61 4.20
C LEU A 182 3.28 -15.35 3.43
N ARG A 183 3.36 -15.14 2.11
CA ARG A 183 2.22 -14.77 1.24
C ARG A 183 1.86 -15.88 0.25
N GLY A 184 2.57 -17.00 0.26
CA GLY A 184 2.32 -18.14 -0.62
C GLY A 184 2.81 -17.96 -2.06
N LYS A 185 2.41 -18.92 -2.89
CA LYS A 185 2.61 -18.88 -4.35
C LYS A 185 1.73 -17.81 -4.96
N GLU A 186 2.15 -17.33 -6.13
CA GLU A 186 1.40 -16.32 -6.87
C GLU A 186 0.04 -16.85 -7.33
N VAL A 187 -0.99 -16.05 -7.08
CA VAL A 187 -2.34 -16.24 -7.58
C VAL A 187 -2.86 -14.89 -8.08
N ASP A 188 -3.30 -14.87 -9.33
CA ASP A 188 -3.80 -13.70 -10.05
C ASP A 188 -5.32 -13.64 -10.02
N ARG A 189 -5.87 -12.43 -9.89
CA ARG A 189 -7.30 -12.16 -10.07
C ARG A 189 -7.65 -12.12 -11.55
N THR A 190 -8.90 -12.40 -11.91
CA THR A 190 -9.35 -12.21 -13.28
C THR A 190 -9.30 -10.72 -13.66
N PRO A 191 -9.04 -10.37 -14.94
CA PRO A 191 -9.05 -8.97 -15.37
C PRO A 191 -10.41 -8.30 -15.15
N GLY A 192 -11.50 -9.06 -15.29
CA GLY A 192 -12.87 -8.59 -15.06
C GLY A 192 -13.07 -8.11 -13.62
N ASP A 193 -12.64 -8.89 -12.63
CA ASP A 193 -12.77 -8.51 -11.21
C ASP A 193 -11.94 -7.28 -10.86
N VAL A 194 -10.73 -7.18 -11.44
CA VAL A 194 -9.86 -6.01 -11.24
C VAL A 194 -10.52 -4.76 -11.83
N LEU A 195 -10.99 -4.83 -13.08
CA LEU A 195 -11.61 -3.70 -13.76
C LEU A 195 -12.94 -3.29 -13.10
N ALA A 196 -13.71 -4.24 -12.58
CA ALA A 196 -14.94 -3.94 -11.83
C ALA A 196 -14.64 -3.17 -10.53
N GLU A 197 -13.60 -3.57 -9.78
CA GLU A 197 -13.15 -2.82 -8.59
C GLU A 197 -12.65 -1.41 -8.96
N VAL A 198 -11.85 -1.31 -10.03
CA VAL A 198 -11.38 -0.02 -10.54
C VAL A 198 -12.54 0.89 -10.92
N GLN A 199 -13.52 0.39 -11.68
CA GLN A 199 -14.71 1.15 -12.06
C GLN A 199 -15.49 1.61 -10.83
N SER A 200 -15.74 0.72 -9.86
CA SER A 200 -16.46 1.07 -8.63
C SER A 200 -15.77 2.18 -7.83
N LEU A 201 -14.42 2.20 -7.78
CA LEU A 201 -13.65 3.26 -7.14
C LEU A 201 -13.78 4.60 -7.89
N VAL A 202 -13.72 4.56 -9.23
CA VAL A 202 -13.85 5.75 -10.09
C VAL A 202 -15.27 6.33 -10.01
N ASP A 203 -16.29 5.47 -9.95
CA ASP A 203 -17.69 5.88 -9.75
C ASP A 203 -17.89 6.62 -8.43
N GLN A 204 -17.06 6.33 -7.42
CA GLN A 204 -17.00 7.02 -6.13
C GLN A 204 -16.10 8.27 -6.13
N GLY A 205 -15.50 8.61 -7.27
CA GLY A 205 -14.71 9.83 -7.46
C GLY A 205 -13.19 9.64 -7.36
N VAL A 206 -12.68 8.42 -7.21
CA VAL A 206 -11.22 8.16 -7.21
C VAL A 206 -10.63 8.51 -8.58
N LEU A 207 -9.52 9.26 -8.58
CA LEU A 207 -8.83 9.71 -9.80
C LEU A 207 -7.57 8.90 -10.11
N GLU A 208 -6.93 8.36 -9.07
CA GLU A 208 -5.67 7.61 -9.20
C GLU A 208 -5.80 6.19 -8.65
N VAL A 209 -5.44 5.20 -9.46
CA VAL A 209 -5.33 3.79 -9.02
C VAL A 209 -3.90 3.32 -9.16
N THR A 210 -3.37 2.70 -8.10
CA THR A 210 -2.11 1.95 -8.15
C THR A 210 -2.40 0.44 -8.13
N LEU A 211 -2.02 -0.25 -9.20
CA LEU A 211 -2.06 -1.70 -9.30
C LEU A 211 -0.93 -2.33 -8.50
N LEU A 212 -1.25 -3.35 -7.70
CA LEU A 212 -0.32 -3.98 -6.77
C LEU A 212 -0.22 -5.48 -6.98
N GLY A 213 1.00 -5.96 -6.94
CA GLY A 213 1.36 -7.37 -6.77
C GLY A 213 2.74 -7.44 -6.13
N GLN A 214 3.12 -8.60 -5.59
CA GLN A 214 4.52 -8.80 -5.21
C GLN A 214 5.43 -8.85 -6.45
N ASN A 215 4.86 -9.24 -7.59
CA ASN A 215 5.49 -9.21 -8.90
C ASN A 215 4.46 -8.82 -9.96
N VAL A 216 4.26 -7.51 -10.17
CA VAL A 216 3.04 -7.03 -10.86
C VAL A 216 2.98 -7.42 -12.33
N ASN A 217 4.13 -7.57 -13.00
CA ASN A 217 4.21 -7.91 -14.42
C ASN A 217 4.33 -9.41 -14.70
N ALA A 218 4.26 -10.26 -13.67
CA ALA A 218 3.99 -11.68 -13.83
C ALA A 218 2.48 -11.98 -13.92
N TYR A 219 1.63 -10.97 -13.79
CA TYR A 219 0.18 -11.10 -13.88
C TYR A 219 -0.27 -11.77 -15.18
N GLY A 220 -1.13 -12.78 -15.02
CA GLY A 220 -1.61 -13.65 -16.09
C GLY A 220 -0.88 -14.98 -16.18
N VAL A 221 0.05 -15.26 -15.26
CA VAL A 221 0.75 -16.55 -15.19
C VAL A 221 -0.04 -17.59 -14.41
N SER A 222 -0.80 -17.17 -13.38
CA SER A 222 -1.45 -18.07 -12.43
C SER A 222 -2.83 -17.54 -11.99
N PHE A 223 -3.81 -17.47 -12.90
CA PHE A 223 -5.18 -17.09 -12.54
C PHE A 223 -5.78 -18.06 -11.52
N ALA A 224 -6.54 -17.50 -10.57
CA ALA A 224 -7.30 -18.30 -9.60
C ALA A 224 -8.46 -19.06 -10.25
N ASP A 225 -9.06 -18.45 -11.27
CA ASP A 225 -10.03 -19.13 -12.11
C ASP A 225 -9.29 -20.10 -13.03
N ALA A 226 -9.60 -21.39 -12.89
CA ALA A 226 -8.96 -22.46 -13.65
C ALA A 226 -9.37 -22.45 -15.13
N ASP A 227 -10.49 -21.81 -15.47
CA ASP A 227 -10.96 -21.67 -16.85
C ASP A 227 -10.26 -20.52 -17.58
N GLU A 228 -9.63 -19.59 -16.85
CA GLU A 228 -8.89 -18.47 -17.43
C GLU A 228 -7.48 -18.94 -17.87
N PRO A 229 -7.17 -18.94 -19.18
CA PRO A 229 -5.90 -19.46 -19.65
C PRO A 229 -4.74 -18.53 -19.29
N ARG A 230 -3.56 -19.13 -19.08
CA ARG A 230 -2.31 -18.38 -18.91
C ARG A 230 -2.07 -17.43 -20.10
N ASP A 231 -1.83 -16.16 -19.79
CA ASP A 231 -1.52 -15.12 -20.77
C ASP A 231 -0.39 -14.20 -20.27
N ARG A 232 0.78 -14.32 -20.90
CA ARG A 232 1.96 -13.49 -20.54
C ARG A 232 1.81 -12.02 -20.91
N GLY A 233 0.87 -11.68 -21.80
CA GLY A 233 0.56 -10.30 -22.17
C GLY A 233 -0.58 -9.69 -21.34
N ALA A 234 -1.12 -10.41 -20.35
CA ALA A 234 -2.28 -9.97 -19.59
C ALA A 234 -2.03 -8.64 -18.86
N PHE A 235 -0.81 -8.42 -18.34
CA PHE A 235 -0.49 -7.17 -17.64
C PHE A 235 -0.55 -5.95 -18.57
N ALA A 236 0.05 -6.04 -19.76
CA ALA A 236 0.00 -4.97 -20.77
C ALA A 236 -1.43 -4.71 -21.28
N LYS A 237 -2.25 -5.77 -21.41
CA LYS A 237 -3.68 -5.67 -21.73
C LYS A 237 -4.48 -5.00 -20.61
N LEU A 238 -4.17 -5.33 -19.35
CA LEU A 238 -4.82 -4.74 -18.17
C LEU A 238 -4.53 -3.23 -18.09
N LEU A 239 -3.27 -2.81 -18.30
CA LEU A 239 -2.92 -1.38 -18.34
C LEU A 239 -3.74 -0.62 -19.41
N ARG A 240 -3.83 -1.17 -20.63
CA ARG A 240 -4.65 -0.59 -21.71
C ARG A 240 -6.15 -0.62 -21.38
N ALA A 241 -6.62 -1.65 -20.68
CA ALA A 241 -8.01 -1.74 -20.25
C ALA A 241 -8.36 -0.68 -19.20
N CYS A 242 -7.47 -0.42 -18.22
CA CYS A 242 -7.62 0.71 -17.30
C CYS A 242 -7.64 2.06 -18.06
N GLY A 243 -6.93 2.16 -19.19
CA GLY A 243 -6.99 3.29 -20.11
C GLY A 243 -8.36 3.60 -20.71
N ARG A 244 -9.29 2.64 -20.67
CA ARG A 244 -10.64 2.76 -21.22
C ARG A 244 -11.71 3.01 -20.14
N VAL A 245 -11.32 3.05 -18.87
CA VAL A 245 -12.23 3.36 -17.76
C VAL A 245 -12.48 4.86 -17.74
N ASP A 246 -13.71 5.27 -18.04
CA ASP A 246 -14.09 6.69 -18.03
C ASP A 246 -13.98 7.26 -16.60
N GLY A 247 -13.38 8.44 -16.48
CA GLY A 247 -13.08 9.10 -15.20
C GLY A 247 -11.77 8.68 -14.52
N LEU A 248 -11.07 7.63 -14.97
CA LEU A 248 -9.76 7.25 -14.41
C LEU A 248 -8.61 8.06 -15.03
N GLU A 249 -8.09 9.03 -14.28
CA GLU A 249 -7.09 9.97 -14.80
C GLU A 249 -5.64 9.49 -14.65
N ARG A 250 -5.36 8.65 -13.66
CA ARG A 250 -4.00 8.18 -13.33
C ARG A 250 -3.99 6.69 -12.96
N VAL A 251 -3.17 5.93 -13.67
CA VAL A 251 -2.87 4.53 -13.39
C VAL A 251 -1.38 4.40 -13.10
N ARG A 252 -1.07 3.74 -11.99
CA ARG A 252 0.30 3.40 -11.59
C ARG A 252 0.40 1.92 -11.32
N PHE A 253 1.63 1.44 -11.25
CA PHE A 253 1.95 0.12 -10.72
C PHE A 253 3.31 0.17 -10.06
N THR A 254 3.60 -0.81 -9.21
CA THR A 254 4.88 -0.94 -8.53
C THR A 254 5.32 -2.39 -8.49
N SER A 255 6.60 -2.61 -8.23
CA SER A 255 7.21 -3.94 -8.08
C SER A 255 7.15 -4.86 -9.32
N PRO A 256 7.37 -4.36 -10.56
CA PRO A 256 7.71 -5.22 -11.68
C PRO A 256 9.07 -5.89 -11.49
N HIS A 257 9.19 -7.14 -11.92
CA HIS A 257 10.45 -7.86 -11.97
C HIS A 257 11.13 -7.70 -13.35
N PRO A 258 12.42 -7.28 -13.42
CA PRO A 258 13.09 -7.01 -14.71
C PRO A 258 13.14 -8.21 -15.67
N ALA A 259 13.11 -9.43 -15.14
CA ALA A 259 13.14 -10.64 -15.98
C ALA A 259 11.83 -10.89 -16.76
N GLU A 260 10.73 -10.31 -16.32
CA GLU A 260 9.40 -10.43 -16.95
C GLU A 260 8.96 -9.10 -17.56
N PHE A 261 9.87 -8.11 -17.62
CA PHE A 261 9.56 -6.83 -18.23
C PHE A 261 9.77 -6.94 -19.74
N THR A 262 8.68 -6.77 -20.48
CA THR A 262 8.55 -7.02 -21.91
C THR A 262 8.21 -5.74 -22.66
N ASP A 263 8.46 -5.72 -23.97
CA ASP A 263 8.29 -4.53 -24.79
C ASP A 263 6.81 -4.08 -24.88
N ASP A 264 5.86 -5.02 -24.83
CA ASP A 264 4.42 -4.73 -24.82
C ASP A 264 3.95 -3.94 -23.59
N VAL A 265 4.63 -4.07 -22.45
CA VAL A 265 4.41 -3.27 -21.24
C VAL A 265 4.93 -1.84 -21.45
N ILE A 266 6.08 -1.68 -22.11
CA ILE A 266 6.62 -0.35 -22.46
C ILE A 266 5.65 0.35 -23.41
N ASP A 267 5.19 -0.36 -24.45
CA ASP A 267 4.18 0.15 -25.38
C ASP A 267 2.89 0.48 -24.63
N ALA A 268 2.48 -0.33 -23.64
CA ALA A 268 1.28 -0.04 -22.83
C ALA A 268 1.40 1.28 -22.11
N MET A 269 2.55 1.53 -21.48
CA MET A 269 2.82 2.75 -20.76
C MET A 269 2.88 3.97 -21.68
N ALA A 270 3.45 3.82 -22.88
CA ALA A 270 3.60 4.90 -23.84
C ALA A 270 2.26 5.26 -24.52
N ASP A 271 1.47 4.26 -24.91
CA ASP A 271 0.26 4.44 -25.71
C ASP A 271 -0.99 4.75 -24.88
N THR A 272 -0.95 4.52 -23.57
CA THR A 272 -2.13 4.65 -22.69
C THR A 272 -2.04 5.94 -21.86
N PRO A 273 -2.81 7.01 -22.18
CA PRO A 273 -2.58 8.34 -21.62
C PRO A 273 -2.68 8.46 -20.10
N ASN A 274 -3.56 7.67 -19.47
CA ASN A 274 -3.72 7.69 -18.02
C ASN A 274 -2.66 6.85 -17.28
N VAL A 275 -1.89 5.99 -17.97
CA VAL A 275 -0.74 5.32 -17.37
C VAL A 275 0.35 6.35 -17.14
N CYS A 276 0.68 6.56 -15.87
CA CYS A 276 1.61 7.60 -15.48
C CYS A 276 3.05 7.22 -15.90
N PRO A 277 3.89 8.21 -16.30
CA PRO A 277 5.25 7.98 -16.77
C PRO A 277 6.20 7.71 -15.59
N THR A 278 5.92 6.64 -14.84
CA THR A 278 6.64 6.21 -13.65
C THR A 278 6.94 4.73 -13.73
N LEU A 279 8.20 4.36 -13.48
CA LEU A 279 8.62 2.98 -13.41
C LEU A 279 9.46 2.76 -12.16
N HIS A 280 8.88 2.12 -11.14
CA HIS A 280 9.63 1.65 -9.99
C HIS A 280 10.11 0.23 -10.25
N MET A 281 11.37 0.01 -10.65
CA MET A 281 11.88 -1.30 -11.06
C MET A 281 13.07 -1.74 -10.20
N PRO A 282 12.88 -2.63 -9.21
CA PRO A 282 13.91 -3.02 -8.26
C PRO A 282 15.15 -3.71 -8.88
N LEU A 283 16.31 -3.06 -8.82
CA LEU A 283 17.60 -3.59 -9.28
C LEU A 283 18.21 -4.57 -8.27
N GLN A 284 18.13 -4.24 -6.98
CA GLN A 284 18.78 -4.89 -5.84
C GLN A 284 20.31 -4.70 -5.79
N SER A 285 21.04 -5.03 -6.86
CA SER A 285 22.50 -4.81 -6.95
C SER A 285 22.90 -4.58 -8.41
N GLY A 286 23.94 -3.79 -8.67
CA GLY A 286 24.52 -3.66 -10.01
C GLY A 286 25.60 -4.68 -10.33
N SER A 287 26.08 -5.45 -9.34
CA SER A 287 27.02 -6.55 -9.60
C SER A 287 26.28 -7.78 -10.09
N ASP A 288 26.67 -8.24 -11.29
CA ASP A 288 26.21 -9.50 -11.85
C ASP A 288 26.46 -10.70 -10.92
N ARG A 289 27.59 -10.72 -10.22
CA ARG A 289 27.96 -11.80 -9.28
C ARG A 289 27.00 -11.82 -8.10
N ILE A 290 26.72 -10.66 -7.50
CA ILE A 290 25.77 -10.53 -6.39
C ILE A 290 24.34 -10.80 -6.85
N LEU A 291 23.95 -10.35 -8.05
CA LEU A 291 22.66 -10.72 -8.66
C LEU A 291 22.51 -12.24 -8.82
N ARG A 292 23.57 -12.99 -9.17
CA ARG A 292 23.53 -14.48 -9.20
C ARG A 292 23.32 -15.04 -7.79
N ALA A 293 24.06 -14.54 -6.80
CA ALA A 293 23.95 -14.98 -5.41
C ALA A 293 22.58 -14.67 -4.78
N MET A 294 21.96 -13.56 -5.23
CA MET A 294 20.59 -13.18 -4.92
C MET A 294 19.53 -14.06 -5.62
N ARG A 295 19.94 -14.94 -6.55
CA ARG A 295 19.09 -15.70 -7.48
C ARG A 295 18.19 -14.82 -8.36
N ARG A 296 18.70 -13.67 -8.80
CA ARG A 296 18.03 -12.86 -9.83
C ARG A 296 18.27 -13.49 -11.19
N SER A 297 17.23 -13.54 -12.03
CA SER A 297 17.29 -14.11 -13.39
C SER A 297 17.71 -13.11 -14.47
N TYR A 298 18.10 -11.89 -14.10
CA TYR A 298 18.61 -10.85 -14.99
C TYR A 298 19.97 -10.33 -14.50
N ARG A 299 20.68 -9.63 -15.39
CA ARG A 299 21.98 -9.02 -15.15
C ARG A 299 21.95 -7.53 -15.48
N SER A 300 23.01 -6.81 -15.11
CA SER A 300 23.16 -5.37 -15.31
C SER A 300 22.86 -4.94 -16.76
N GLU A 301 23.43 -5.63 -17.75
CA GLU A 301 23.21 -5.36 -19.18
C GLU A 301 21.73 -5.38 -19.57
N ARG A 302 21.01 -6.46 -19.23
CA ARG A 302 19.56 -6.56 -19.51
C ARG A 302 18.77 -5.46 -18.81
N TYR A 303 19.13 -5.14 -17.57
CA TYR A 303 18.45 -4.11 -16.79
C TYR A 303 18.62 -2.72 -17.41
N LEU A 304 19.85 -2.36 -17.80
CA LEU A 304 20.15 -1.11 -18.49
C LEU A 304 19.47 -1.04 -19.86
N GLY A 305 19.45 -2.14 -20.62
CA GLY A 305 18.72 -2.21 -21.89
C GLY A 305 17.21 -1.95 -21.75
N ILE A 306 16.57 -2.39 -20.65
CA ILE A 306 15.17 -2.03 -20.36
C ILE A 306 15.04 -0.53 -20.11
N ILE A 307 15.96 0.07 -19.32
CA ILE A 307 15.95 1.51 -19.06
C ILE A 307 16.10 2.32 -20.35
N GLU A 308 16.99 1.91 -21.25
CA GLU A 308 17.19 2.55 -22.55
C GLU A 308 15.91 2.51 -23.38
N LYS A 309 15.25 1.36 -23.49
CA LYS A 309 13.98 1.22 -24.19
C LYS A 309 12.88 2.10 -23.60
N VAL A 310 12.75 2.13 -22.27
CA VAL A 310 11.77 2.97 -21.58
C VAL A 310 12.05 4.45 -21.82
N ARG A 311 13.31 4.89 -21.77
CA ARG A 311 13.69 6.28 -22.07
C ARG A 311 13.53 6.63 -23.54
N ALA A 312 13.65 5.68 -24.46
CA ALA A 312 13.39 5.90 -25.88
C ALA A 312 11.89 6.11 -26.16
N ALA A 313 11.03 5.29 -25.55
CA ALA A 313 9.58 5.39 -25.71
C ALA A 313 8.96 6.53 -24.89
N ILE A 314 9.46 6.76 -23.67
CA ILE A 314 8.94 7.74 -22.70
C ILE A 314 10.12 8.55 -22.13
N PRO A 315 10.66 9.54 -22.88
CA PRO A 315 11.89 10.26 -22.49
C PRO A 315 11.84 10.99 -21.15
N HIS A 316 10.64 11.28 -20.67
CA HIS A 316 10.40 11.99 -19.41
C HIS A 316 9.98 11.05 -18.26
N ALA A 317 10.06 9.73 -18.43
CA ALA A 317 9.70 8.77 -17.39
C ALA A 317 10.59 8.91 -16.15
N ALA A 318 9.96 9.00 -14.97
CA ALA A 318 10.65 8.91 -13.70
C ALA A 318 10.88 7.43 -13.35
N ILE A 319 12.13 7.00 -13.46
CA ILE A 319 12.53 5.63 -13.09
C ILE A 319 13.09 5.66 -11.67
N THR A 320 12.58 4.76 -10.82
CA THR A 320 13.06 4.56 -9.44
C THR A 320 13.41 3.10 -9.21
N THR A 321 14.15 2.80 -8.14
CA THR A 321 14.64 1.44 -7.88
C THR A 321 14.76 1.14 -6.39
N ASP A 322 14.98 -0.13 -6.06
CA ASP A 322 15.42 -0.60 -4.74
C ASP A 322 16.85 -1.14 -4.86
N LEU A 323 17.69 -0.86 -3.86
CA LEU A 323 19.07 -1.32 -3.78
C LEU A 323 19.35 -1.91 -2.40
N ILE A 324 20.07 -3.03 -2.35
CA ILE A 324 20.53 -3.68 -1.13
C ILE A 324 22.06 -3.60 -1.09
N VAL A 325 22.59 -2.99 -0.03
CA VAL A 325 24.03 -2.87 0.23
C VAL A 325 24.44 -3.86 1.31
N GLY A 326 25.61 -4.47 1.15
CA GLY A 326 26.16 -5.37 2.16
C GLY A 326 25.60 -6.79 2.10
N PHE A 327 25.17 -7.24 0.92
CA PHE A 327 24.74 -8.63 0.73
C PHE A 327 25.89 -9.61 1.06
N PRO A 328 25.62 -10.81 1.60
CA PRO A 328 26.67 -11.75 1.97
C PRO A 328 27.64 -12.03 0.82
N GLY A 329 28.92 -11.80 1.09
CA GLY A 329 30.03 -11.96 0.16
C GLY A 329 30.32 -10.75 -0.73
N GLU A 330 29.61 -9.62 -0.64
CA GLU A 330 29.82 -8.40 -1.45
C GLU A 330 31.24 -7.80 -1.29
N THR A 331 32.02 -7.74 -2.37
CA THR A 331 33.37 -7.11 -2.36
C THR A 331 33.29 -5.64 -2.77
N GLU A 332 34.41 -4.93 -2.69
CA GLU A 332 34.48 -3.53 -3.14
C GLU A 332 34.24 -3.39 -4.64
N GLU A 333 34.73 -4.33 -5.46
CA GLU A 333 34.47 -4.34 -6.91
C GLU A 333 32.97 -4.52 -7.21
N ASP A 334 32.25 -5.35 -6.46
CA ASP A 334 30.81 -5.50 -6.66
C ASP A 334 30.03 -4.25 -6.27
N PHE A 335 30.48 -3.59 -5.20
CA PHE A 335 29.89 -2.34 -4.77
C PHE A 335 30.15 -1.22 -5.79
N GLN A 336 31.37 -1.15 -6.32
CA GLN A 336 31.69 -0.21 -7.40
C GLN A 336 30.84 -0.47 -8.65
N ALA A 337 30.66 -1.73 -9.06
CA ALA A 337 29.74 -2.07 -10.15
C ALA A 337 28.30 -1.62 -9.88
N THR A 338 27.87 -1.62 -8.62
CA THR A 338 26.57 -1.07 -8.22
C THR A 338 26.51 0.44 -8.40
N LEU A 339 27.55 1.18 -7.99
CA LEU A 339 27.64 2.62 -8.22
C LEU A 339 27.65 2.95 -9.72
N ASP A 340 28.36 2.18 -10.54
CA ASP A 340 28.47 2.40 -11.98
C ASP A 340 27.11 2.23 -12.67
N VAL A 341 26.35 1.17 -12.32
CA VAL A 341 24.99 0.97 -12.85
C VAL A 341 24.05 2.09 -12.41
N VAL A 342 24.14 2.56 -11.15
CA VAL A 342 23.32 3.69 -10.65
C VAL A 342 23.65 4.98 -11.42
N ALA A 343 24.93 5.26 -11.65
CA ALA A 343 25.40 6.41 -12.41
C ALA A 343 24.91 6.38 -13.87
N GLN A 344 24.91 5.21 -14.51
CA GLN A 344 24.42 5.02 -15.88
C GLN A 344 22.89 5.10 -15.95
N ALA A 345 22.19 4.42 -15.05
CA ALA A 345 20.72 4.35 -15.01
C ALA A 345 20.07 5.70 -14.68
N ARG A 346 20.78 6.58 -13.95
CA ARG A 346 20.34 7.92 -13.53
C ARG A 346 18.92 7.91 -12.95
N PHE A 347 18.69 7.09 -11.92
CA PHE A 347 17.38 7.00 -11.27
C PHE A 347 16.93 8.34 -10.69
N SER A 348 15.65 8.65 -10.84
CA SER A 348 15.03 9.83 -10.22
C SER A 348 14.98 9.75 -8.69
N SER A 349 14.93 8.53 -8.14
CA SER A 349 15.05 8.22 -6.72
C SER A 349 15.41 6.74 -6.56
N ALA A 350 16.05 6.38 -5.46
CA ALA A 350 16.29 4.99 -5.10
C ALA A 350 15.98 4.76 -3.62
N TYR A 351 15.32 3.66 -3.30
CA TYR A 351 15.19 3.17 -1.93
C TYR A 351 16.39 2.28 -1.63
N THR A 352 17.26 2.76 -0.76
CA THR A 352 18.48 2.05 -0.36
C THR A 352 18.23 1.33 0.96
N PHE A 353 18.65 0.06 1.02
CA PHE A 353 18.51 -0.79 2.19
C PHE A 353 19.86 -1.40 2.55
N GLN A 354 20.16 -1.48 3.84
CA GLN A 354 21.23 -2.33 4.33
C GLN A 354 20.71 -3.77 4.37
N TYR A 355 21.53 -4.73 3.94
CA TYR A 355 21.16 -6.14 4.06
C TYR A 355 20.93 -6.49 5.53
N SER A 356 19.79 -7.14 5.80
CA SER A 356 19.42 -7.60 7.13
C SER A 356 19.16 -9.09 7.07
N LYS A 357 19.90 -9.87 7.87
CA LYS A 357 19.74 -11.32 7.98
C LYS A 357 18.34 -11.64 8.50
N ARG A 358 17.62 -12.51 7.77
CA ARG A 358 16.26 -12.93 8.16
C ARG A 358 16.17 -14.44 8.29
N PRO A 359 15.85 -14.97 9.49
CA PRO A 359 15.63 -16.39 9.67
C PRO A 359 14.63 -16.95 8.66
N GLY A 360 14.97 -18.09 8.05
CA GLY A 360 14.16 -18.76 7.04
C GLY A 360 14.43 -18.34 5.58
N THR A 361 15.35 -17.40 5.32
CA THR A 361 15.79 -17.09 3.96
C THR A 361 17.13 -17.77 3.63
N PRO A 362 17.36 -18.23 2.37
CA PRO A 362 18.65 -18.81 2.00
C PRO A 362 19.86 -17.89 2.24
N ALA A 363 19.70 -16.58 2.04
CA ALA A 363 20.77 -15.60 2.25
C ALA A 363 21.19 -15.46 3.72
N ALA A 364 20.31 -15.83 4.67
CA ALA A 364 20.64 -15.80 6.08
C ALA A 364 21.73 -16.80 6.45
N GLU A 365 21.81 -17.92 5.73
CA GLU A 365 22.76 -19.00 5.97
C GLU A 365 24.01 -18.91 5.08
N LEU A 366 24.12 -17.88 4.24
CA LEU A 366 25.32 -17.64 3.44
C LEU A 366 26.48 -17.13 4.30
N ASP A 367 27.68 -17.65 4.02
CA ASP A 367 28.93 -17.13 4.56
C ASP A 367 29.26 -15.73 4.02
N GLY A 368 30.31 -15.12 4.59
CA GLY A 368 30.82 -13.84 4.11
C GLY A 368 29.92 -12.65 4.48
N GLN A 369 29.26 -12.70 5.64
CA GLN A 369 28.54 -11.55 6.18
C GLN A 369 29.50 -10.37 6.37
N LEU A 370 29.08 -9.17 5.97
CA LEU A 370 29.91 -7.97 6.08
C LEU A 370 29.79 -7.34 7.47
N SER A 371 30.86 -6.68 7.92
CA SER A 371 30.82 -5.90 9.15
C SER A 371 29.92 -4.67 8.97
N LYS A 372 29.23 -4.27 10.05
CA LYS A 372 28.35 -3.09 10.03
C LYS A 372 29.06 -1.82 9.56
N ALA A 373 30.35 -1.66 9.87
CA ALA A 373 31.13 -0.51 9.46
C ALA A 373 31.28 -0.42 7.93
N VAL A 374 31.57 -1.55 7.26
CA VAL A 374 31.67 -1.59 5.79
C VAL A 374 30.32 -1.34 5.14
N VAL A 375 29.25 -1.97 5.66
CA VAL A 375 27.88 -1.76 5.12
C VAL A 375 27.46 -0.30 5.26
N GLN A 376 27.77 0.35 6.39
CA GLN A 376 27.44 1.74 6.63
C GLN A 376 28.21 2.70 5.71
N GLU A 377 29.50 2.46 5.49
CA GLU A 377 30.34 3.26 4.60
C GLU A 377 29.83 3.19 3.15
N ARG A 378 29.56 1.99 2.65
CA ARG A 378 28.97 1.78 1.32
C ARG A 378 27.59 2.39 1.19
N TYR A 379 26.75 2.22 2.20
CA TYR A 379 25.42 2.82 2.23
C TYR A 379 25.48 4.35 2.08
N GLN A 380 26.42 5.01 2.77
CA GLN A 380 26.61 6.46 2.65
C GLN A 380 27.08 6.86 1.25
N ARG A 381 28.09 6.19 0.68
CA ARG A 381 28.56 6.47 -0.70
C ARG A 381 27.47 6.33 -1.74
N LEU A 382 26.62 5.32 -1.60
CA LEU A 382 25.49 5.12 -2.51
C LEU A 382 24.43 6.22 -2.36
N ILE A 383 24.13 6.66 -1.13
CA ILE A 383 23.24 7.79 -0.89
C ILE A 383 23.79 9.06 -1.53
N ASP A 384 25.05 9.39 -1.28
CA ASP A 384 25.68 10.61 -1.80
C ASP A 384 25.63 10.66 -3.34
N LEU A 385 25.90 9.51 -3.99
CA LEU A 385 25.76 9.37 -5.44
C LEU A 385 24.32 9.59 -5.90
N GLN A 386 23.35 8.91 -5.27
CA GLN A 386 21.95 9.01 -5.65
C GLN A 386 21.38 10.40 -5.40
N GLU A 387 21.72 11.08 -4.30
CA GLU A 387 21.28 12.44 -4.00
C GLU A 387 21.76 13.43 -5.05
N ARG A 388 23.04 13.32 -5.47
CA ARG A 388 23.58 14.12 -6.57
C ARG A 388 22.79 13.90 -7.87
N ILE A 389 22.57 12.65 -8.26
CA ILE A 389 21.79 12.32 -9.48
C ILE A 389 20.36 12.84 -9.38
N SER A 390 19.72 12.68 -8.23
CA SER A 390 18.33 13.12 -8.00
C SER A 390 18.23 14.64 -8.07
N LEU A 391 19.18 15.36 -7.48
CA LEU A 391 19.25 16.82 -7.57
C LEU A 391 19.47 17.29 -9.02
N GLU A 392 20.42 16.70 -9.76
CA GLU A 392 20.62 17.01 -11.19
C GLU A 392 19.32 16.80 -11.99
N GLY A 393 18.64 15.68 -11.79
CA GLY A 393 17.39 15.35 -12.47
C GLY A 393 16.20 16.24 -12.07
N ASN A 394 16.18 16.73 -10.83
CA ASN A 394 15.16 17.65 -10.31
C ASN A 394 15.42 19.09 -10.77
N THR A 395 16.67 19.54 -10.79
CA THR A 395 17.07 20.85 -11.33
C THR A 395 16.65 21.00 -12.79
N ALA A 396 16.72 19.94 -13.59
CA ALA A 396 16.24 19.93 -14.97
C ALA A 396 14.70 20.13 -15.12
N GLN A 397 13.94 20.10 -14.02
CA GLN A 397 12.51 20.40 -14.02
C GLN A 397 12.21 21.88 -13.78
N ILE A 398 13.17 22.68 -13.29
CA ILE A 398 12.97 24.11 -13.04
C ILE A 398 12.51 24.79 -14.34
N GLY A 399 11.48 25.62 -14.24
CA GLY A 399 10.84 26.29 -15.37
C GLY A 399 9.80 25.47 -16.12
N ARG A 400 9.66 24.16 -15.84
CA ARG A 400 8.62 23.32 -16.45
C ARG A 400 7.28 23.47 -15.74
N THR A 401 6.21 23.46 -16.51
CA THR A 401 4.84 23.33 -15.98
C THR A 401 4.55 21.87 -15.66
N VAL A 402 4.03 21.62 -14.46
CA VAL A 402 3.67 20.28 -13.96
C VAL A 402 2.23 20.25 -13.48
N GLU A 403 1.55 19.13 -13.73
CA GLU A 403 0.20 18.84 -13.22
C GLU A 403 0.29 18.04 -11.91
N LEU A 404 -0.29 18.57 -10.84
CA LEU A 404 -0.27 17.99 -9.51
C LEU A 404 -1.65 17.48 -9.12
N LEU A 405 -1.71 16.25 -8.61
CA LEU A 405 -2.82 15.77 -7.79
C LEU A 405 -2.50 16.14 -6.35
N VAL A 406 -3.31 17.01 -5.76
CA VAL A 406 -3.08 17.56 -4.43
C VAL A 406 -3.31 16.48 -3.38
N ALA A 407 -2.38 16.35 -2.43
CA ALA A 407 -2.37 15.29 -1.44
C ALA A 407 -2.32 15.83 -0.01
N THR A 408 -2.94 15.13 0.94
CA THR A 408 -2.86 15.46 2.37
C THR A 408 -1.61 14.86 3.02
N GLY A 409 -0.97 15.62 3.91
CA GLY A 409 0.01 15.09 4.86
C GLY A 409 1.40 14.78 4.27
N GLU A 410 1.67 15.19 3.03
CA GLU A 410 2.99 14.97 2.40
C GLU A 410 4.02 16.04 2.76
N GLY A 411 3.59 17.22 3.24
CA GLY A 411 4.49 18.28 3.66
C GLY A 411 4.61 18.38 5.17
N ARG A 412 5.77 17.97 5.69
CA ARG A 412 6.11 18.06 7.13
C ARG A 412 6.16 19.50 7.65
N LYS A 413 6.20 20.49 6.75
CA LYS A 413 6.33 21.93 7.05
C LYS A 413 5.16 22.75 6.50
N ASP A 414 4.07 22.14 6.05
CA ASP A 414 2.96 22.85 5.40
C ASP A 414 2.40 23.97 6.29
N ALA A 415 2.26 23.72 7.59
CA ALA A 415 1.80 24.72 8.56
C ALA A 415 2.76 25.91 8.76
N THR A 416 4.06 25.74 8.52
CA THR A 416 5.07 26.80 8.71
C THR A 416 5.40 27.54 7.41
N THR A 417 5.23 26.89 6.25
CA THR A 417 5.50 27.51 4.94
C THR A 417 4.25 27.96 4.21
N ALA A 418 3.05 27.67 4.73
CA ALA A 418 1.76 27.88 4.07
C ALA A 418 1.67 27.25 2.67
N ARG A 419 2.51 26.24 2.40
CA ARG A 419 2.52 25.49 1.14
C ARG A 419 1.57 24.32 1.23
N MET A 420 1.09 23.89 0.08
CA MET A 420 0.41 22.61 -0.09
C MET A 420 1.31 21.64 -0.84
N SER A 421 0.98 20.36 -0.77
CA SER A 421 1.76 19.29 -1.41
C SER A 421 0.91 18.54 -2.42
N GLY A 422 1.54 18.11 -3.51
CA GLY A 422 0.91 17.25 -4.49
C GLY A 422 1.91 16.39 -5.24
N ARG A 423 1.40 15.38 -5.93
CA ARG A 423 2.19 14.47 -6.75
C ARG A 423 2.03 14.82 -8.22
N ALA A 424 3.16 15.04 -8.90
CA ALA A 424 3.19 15.16 -10.35
C ALA A 424 2.78 13.84 -11.02
N ARG A 425 2.47 13.87 -12.33
CA ARG A 425 2.18 12.64 -13.09
C ARG A 425 3.34 11.64 -13.00
N ASP A 426 4.58 12.12 -13.00
CA ASP A 426 5.78 11.29 -12.82
C ASP A 426 6.07 10.92 -11.34
N GLY A 427 5.15 11.21 -10.42
CA GLY A 427 5.22 10.81 -9.02
C GLY A 427 6.14 11.68 -8.13
N ARG A 428 6.83 12.67 -8.70
CA ARG A 428 7.63 13.61 -7.89
C ARG A 428 6.74 14.39 -6.93
N LEU A 429 7.24 14.53 -5.70
CA LEU A 429 6.62 15.38 -4.69
C LEU A 429 6.90 16.84 -5.05
N VAL A 430 5.84 17.65 -5.11
CA VAL A 430 5.94 19.09 -5.36
C VAL A 430 5.23 19.83 -4.23
N HIS A 431 5.97 20.70 -3.55
CA HIS A 431 5.40 21.67 -2.62
C HIS A 431 5.10 22.95 -3.39
N PHE A 432 3.88 23.44 -3.34
CA PHE A 432 3.46 24.62 -4.10
C PHE A 432 2.74 25.63 -3.20
N ASP A 433 2.89 26.91 -3.54
CA ASP A 433 2.10 27.98 -2.94
C ASP A 433 0.70 28.00 -3.58
N PRO A 434 -0.40 27.84 -2.82
CA PRO A 434 -1.76 27.94 -3.36
C PRO A 434 -2.15 29.37 -3.78
N ALA A 435 -1.36 30.40 -3.45
CA ALA A 435 -1.60 31.81 -3.79
C ALA A 435 -3.00 32.30 -3.37
N GLY A 436 -3.48 31.84 -2.21
CA GLY A 436 -4.80 32.17 -1.66
C GLY A 436 -5.98 31.41 -2.28
N LEU A 437 -5.75 30.51 -3.25
CA LEU A 437 -6.81 29.66 -3.79
C LEU A 437 -7.27 28.64 -2.75
N ALA A 438 -8.58 28.39 -2.71
CA ALA A 438 -9.20 27.37 -1.86
C ALA A 438 -9.00 25.96 -2.48
N VAL A 439 -7.75 25.51 -2.54
CA VAL A 439 -7.36 24.20 -3.08
C VAL A 439 -7.58 23.12 -2.02
N ARG A 440 -8.01 21.93 -2.45
CA ARG A 440 -8.29 20.78 -1.58
C ARG A 440 -7.52 19.56 -2.05
N ALA A 441 -7.26 18.61 -1.14
CA ALA A 441 -6.73 17.33 -1.56
C ALA A 441 -7.70 16.63 -2.52
N GLY A 442 -7.16 15.99 -3.56
CA GLY A 442 -7.93 15.44 -4.67
C GLY A 442 -8.21 16.41 -5.81
N ASP A 443 -8.06 17.73 -5.62
CA ASP A 443 -8.09 18.68 -6.73
C ASP A 443 -6.83 18.55 -7.61
N ILE A 444 -6.93 19.05 -8.83
CA ILE A 444 -5.82 19.06 -9.80
C ILE A 444 -5.37 20.51 -10.01
N VAL A 445 -4.07 20.75 -9.91
CA VAL A 445 -3.48 22.07 -10.16
C VAL A 445 -2.34 21.96 -11.17
N THR A 446 -2.16 22.98 -12.01
CA THR A 446 -0.96 23.10 -12.84
C THR A 446 -0.13 24.27 -12.36
N THR A 447 1.16 24.09 -12.14
CA THR A 447 2.07 25.15 -11.67
C THR A 447 3.46 25.00 -12.30
N THR A 448 4.29 26.03 -12.21
CA THR A 448 5.67 25.99 -12.71
C THR A 448 6.64 25.70 -11.57
N VAL A 449 7.53 24.73 -11.77
CA VAL A 449 8.59 24.41 -10.82
C VAL A 449 9.58 25.58 -10.75
N THR A 450 9.81 26.12 -9.57
CA THR A 450 10.70 27.25 -9.31
C THR A 450 12.03 26.80 -8.70
N GLU A 451 12.03 25.76 -7.87
CA GLU A 451 13.23 25.24 -7.23
C GLU A 451 13.22 23.71 -7.15
N ALA A 452 14.39 23.14 -6.85
CA ALA A 452 14.60 21.71 -6.78
C ALA A 452 15.44 21.34 -5.55
N ALA A 453 15.06 20.25 -4.89
CA ALA A 453 15.84 19.57 -3.86
C ALA A 453 16.04 18.10 -4.28
N PRO A 454 16.91 17.32 -3.62
CA PRO A 454 17.13 15.91 -3.99
C PRO A 454 15.86 15.04 -3.91
N HIS A 455 14.88 15.40 -3.08
CA HIS A 455 13.72 14.55 -2.79
C HIS A 455 12.35 15.19 -3.09
N HIS A 456 12.33 16.45 -3.51
CA HIS A 456 11.11 17.17 -3.85
C HIS A 456 11.41 18.36 -4.76
N LEU A 457 10.36 18.90 -5.37
CA LEU A 457 10.37 20.13 -6.12
C LEU A 457 9.58 21.21 -5.37
N ILE A 458 9.84 22.47 -5.69
CA ILE A 458 9.10 23.61 -5.17
C ILE A 458 8.50 24.39 -6.33
N ALA A 459 7.28 24.87 -6.18
CA ALA A 459 6.56 25.67 -7.16
C ALA A 459 5.85 26.86 -6.47
N ASP A 460 6.61 27.93 -6.22
CA ASP A 460 6.12 29.12 -5.50
C ASP A 460 5.54 30.20 -6.44
N GLY A 461 5.47 29.93 -7.75
CA GLY A 461 4.87 30.84 -8.73
C GLY A 461 3.34 30.90 -8.68
N GLY A 462 2.70 30.17 -7.77
CA GLY A 462 1.25 29.97 -7.71
C GLY A 462 0.74 29.00 -8.80
N PRO A 463 -0.53 28.55 -8.71
CA PRO A 463 -1.14 27.71 -9.74
C PRO A 463 -1.55 28.54 -10.97
N HIS A 464 -1.23 28.05 -12.17
CA HIS A 464 -1.76 28.55 -13.44
C HIS A 464 -3.22 28.15 -13.63
N THR A 465 -3.56 26.94 -13.19
CA THR A 465 -4.92 26.41 -13.24
C THR A 465 -5.23 25.64 -11.96
N HIS A 466 -6.50 25.67 -11.58
CA HIS A 466 -7.08 24.88 -10.49
C HIS A 466 -8.37 24.25 -11.00
N ARG A 467 -8.40 22.92 -11.05
CA ARG A 467 -9.59 22.15 -11.39
C ARG A 467 -10.10 21.46 -10.13
N ARG A 468 -11.30 21.85 -9.72
CA ARG A 468 -12.06 21.14 -8.69
C ARG A 468 -12.50 19.78 -9.22
N THR A 469 -12.43 18.76 -8.37
CA THR A 469 -12.78 17.39 -8.75
C THR A 469 -13.80 16.79 -7.80
N ARG A 470 -14.46 15.71 -8.24
CA ARG A 470 -15.35 14.90 -7.37
C ARG A 470 -14.59 14.37 -6.15
N ALA A 471 -13.33 14.00 -6.33
CA ALA A 471 -12.46 13.56 -5.24
C ALA A 471 -12.21 14.68 -4.21
N GLY A 472 -12.01 15.91 -4.67
CA GLY A 472 -11.86 17.08 -3.80
C GLY A 472 -13.15 17.44 -3.05
N ASP A 473 -14.31 17.22 -3.68
CA ASP A 473 -15.61 17.36 -3.01
C ASP A 473 -15.81 16.27 -1.93
N ALA A 474 -15.53 15.01 -2.26
CA ALA A 474 -15.59 13.89 -1.31
C ALA A 474 -14.64 14.10 -0.12
N HIS A 475 -13.41 14.55 -0.38
CA HIS A 475 -12.44 14.87 0.67
C HIS A 475 -12.97 15.96 1.61
N ALA A 476 -13.53 17.04 1.07
CA ALA A 476 -14.09 18.12 1.87
C ALA A 476 -15.31 17.69 2.71
N ALA A 477 -16.09 16.72 2.21
CA ALA A 477 -17.20 16.12 2.93
C ALA A 477 -16.77 15.06 3.96
N GLY A 478 -15.48 14.69 4.00
CA GLY A 478 -14.98 13.59 4.84
C GLY A 478 -15.41 12.20 4.34
N GLU A 479 -15.84 12.11 3.09
CA GLU A 479 -16.27 10.86 2.46
C GLU A 479 -15.06 10.06 2.00
N LYS A 480 -15.08 8.75 2.28
CA LYS A 480 -14.03 7.80 1.90
C LYS A 480 -14.62 6.72 1.01
N PRO A 481 -13.99 6.41 -0.14
CA PRO A 481 -14.43 5.31 -0.99
C PRO A 481 -14.47 4.01 -0.23
N ARG A 482 -15.47 3.19 -0.55
CA ARG A 482 -15.67 1.87 0.04
C ARG A 482 -15.79 0.83 -1.07
N THR A 483 -15.15 -0.31 -0.88
CA THR A 483 -15.30 -1.46 -1.78
C THR A 483 -15.79 -2.65 -0.97
N GLY A 484 -16.45 -3.59 -1.64
CA GLY A 484 -17.09 -4.75 -1.03
C GLY A 484 -18.59 -4.73 -1.30
N VAL A 485 -19.10 -5.82 -1.86
CA VAL A 485 -20.52 -6.06 -1.93
C VAL A 485 -20.98 -6.14 -0.47
N GLY A 486 -21.79 -5.17 -0.02
CA GLY A 486 -22.81 -5.58 0.93
C GLY A 486 -23.52 -6.72 0.23
N LEU A 487 -23.41 -7.95 0.75
CA LEU A 487 -24.31 -9.03 0.33
C LEU A 487 -25.67 -8.37 0.26
N GLY A 488 -26.19 -8.22 -0.95
CA GLY A 488 -27.49 -7.64 -1.19
C GLY A 488 -28.49 -8.58 -0.59
N MET A 489 -28.60 -8.59 0.74
CA MET A 489 -29.82 -9.01 1.38
C MET A 489 -30.85 -8.02 0.85
N PRO A 490 -31.84 -8.47 0.06
CA PRO A 490 -32.94 -7.59 -0.28
C PRO A 490 -33.43 -7.02 1.05
N GLY A 491 -33.45 -5.69 1.16
CA GLY A 491 -34.02 -5.06 2.34
C GLY A 491 -35.39 -5.67 2.51
N ILE A 492 -35.58 -6.45 3.58
CA ILE A 492 -36.90 -6.93 3.96
C ILE A 492 -37.64 -5.65 4.33
N GLY A 493 -38.32 -5.08 3.34
CA GLY A 493 -39.19 -3.94 3.55
C GLY A 493 -40.13 -4.30 4.68
N ILE A 494 -40.30 -3.36 5.61
CA ILE A 494 -41.33 -3.44 6.65
C ILE A 494 -42.62 -3.85 5.92
N PRO A 495 -43.27 -4.97 6.29
CA PRO A 495 -44.51 -5.38 5.66
C PRO A 495 -45.47 -4.19 5.68
N ALA A 496 -46.07 -3.87 4.54
CA ALA A 496 -47.08 -2.82 4.46
C ALA A 496 -48.09 -3.07 5.59
N GLN A 497 -48.29 -2.07 6.45
CA GLN A 497 -49.29 -2.14 7.51
C GLN A 497 -50.61 -2.55 6.86
N GLN A 498 -51.11 -3.72 7.23
CA GLN A 498 -52.44 -4.14 6.81
C GLN A 498 -53.42 -3.05 7.25
N PRO A 499 -54.32 -2.59 6.36
CA PRO A 499 -55.33 -1.62 6.75
C PRO A 499 -56.10 -2.20 7.93
N ALA A 500 -56.18 -1.43 9.02
CA ALA A 500 -56.93 -1.79 10.20
C ALA A 500 -58.36 -2.17 9.77
N SER A 501 -58.73 -3.41 10.02
CA SER A 501 -60.11 -3.85 9.85
C SER A 501 -60.98 -3.07 10.83
N SER A 502 -61.78 -2.15 10.30
CA SER A 502 -62.93 -1.60 11.03
C SER A 502 -64.01 -2.69 11.13
N GLY A 503 -63.78 -3.63 12.05
CA GLY A 503 -64.79 -4.59 12.49
C GLY A 503 -65.91 -3.86 13.21
N CYS A 504 -67.12 -4.04 12.69
CA CYS A 504 -68.38 -3.41 13.09
C CYS A 504 -68.66 -3.45 14.60
N ALA A 505 -69.15 -2.34 15.14
CA ALA A 505 -69.99 -2.33 16.34
C ALA A 505 -71.47 -2.21 15.91
N ARG A 506 -72.30 -3.05 16.52
CA ARG A 506 -73.77 -3.04 16.46
C ARG A 506 -74.36 -1.79 17.10
#